data_AF-A0A538SYI7-F1
#
_entry.id   AF-A0A538SYI7-F1
#
_cell.length_a   1.000
_cell.length_b   1.000
_cell.length_c   1.000
_cell.angle_alpha   90.00
_cell.angle_beta   90.00
_cell.angle_gamma   90.00
#
_symmetry.space_group_name_H-M   'P 1'
#
loop_
_entity.id
_entity.type
_entity.pdbx_description
1 polymer ?
#
loop_
_entity_poly.entity_id
_entity_poly.type
_entity_poly.pdbx_seq_one_letter_code
_entity_poly.pdbx_strand_id
1 'polypeptide(L)'
;MPVFSKALRSAPARRSGASLLVLLWMATSASAGTLRVGPDRNYKRFSDVARAAHDGDIILVDAGDYPGDVAKWTQNDLVIWAPNGRARIRADGASVEGKAIWVVEGRNFTAENIEFSGARVPDHNGAGVRLDARGTATLRNCYFHHNEMGVLGDADQVVIEGCVFDRNAPTENLGESYYHNIYVWGPSVVIRNCLVHRAAVGHNIKTRGTTNYILYNKIADEEDGTGSYAIDVPDCGRTYIIGNVIEQGPMSE
;
A
#
# COMPACT_ATOMS: atom_id res chain seq x y z
N MET A 1 -96.37 -14.73 -36.09
CA MET A 1 -96.11 -13.77 -34.99
C MET A 1 -95.31 -14.49 -33.91
N PRO A 2 -94.28 -13.89 -33.28
CA PRO A 2 -93.04 -13.40 -33.87
C PRO A 2 -91.80 -14.24 -33.49
N VAL A 3 -90.73 -13.94 -34.24
CA VAL A 3 -89.31 -14.30 -34.14
C VAL A 3 -88.69 -14.13 -32.74
N PHE A 4 -87.83 -15.06 -32.32
CA PHE A 4 -86.70 -14.76 -31.43
C PHE A 4 -85.42 -15.39 -31.99
N SER A 5 -84.55 -14.54 -32.52
CA SER A 5 -83.17 -14.81 -32.92
C SER A 5 -82.26 -14.55 -31.71
N LYS A 6 -81.46 -15.55 -31.31
CA LYS A 6 -80.30 -15.35 -30.43
C LYS A 6 -79.05 -15.74 -31.21
N ALA A 7 -78.32 -14.72 -31.66
CA ALA A 7 -77.01 -14.85 -32.26
C ALA A 7 -75.97 -15.25 -31.19
N LEU A 8 -75.23 -16.33 -31.44
CA LEU A 8 -74.00 -16.64 -30.71
C LEU A 8 -72.89 -15.70 -31.20
N ARG A 9 -72.32 -14.91 -30.28
CA ARG A 9 -71.14 -14.09 -30.52
C ARG A 9 -69.89 -14.94 -30.30
N SER A 10 -69.03 -14.99 -31.32
CA SER A 10 -67.68 -15.52 -31.27
C SER A 10 -66.76 -14.60 -30.45
N ALA A 11 -65.96 -15.18 -29.56
CA ALA A 11 -64.88 -14.48 -28.86
C ALA A 11 -63.55 -14.74 -29.60
N PRO A 12 -62.71 -13.72 -29.87
CA PRO A 12 -61.39 -13.93 -30.45
C PRO A 12 -60.38 -14.28 -29.35
N ALA A 13 -59.55 -15.29 -29.62
CA ALA A 13 -58.42 -15.69 -28.78
C ALA A 13 -57.42 -14.53 -28.64
N ARG A 14 -57.22 -14.03 -27.42
CA ARG A 14 -56.15 -13.09 -27.09
C ARG A 14 -54.82 -13.83 -27.10
N ARG A 15 -53.98 -13.54 -28.10
CA ARG A 15 -52.56 -13.91 -28.08
C ARG A 15 -51.82 -12.98 -27.11
N SER A 16 -51.42 -13.50 -25.97
CA SER A 16 -50.54 -12.83 -25.02
C SER A 16 -49.13 -12.79 -25.60
N GLY A 17 -48.75 -11.66 -26.21
CA GLY A 17 -47.37 -11.40 -26.59
C GLY A 17 -46.54 -11.16 -25.33
N ALA A 18 -45.81 -12.18 -24.87
CA ALA A 18 -44.78 -12.02 -23.84
C ALA A 18 -43.65 -11.15 -24.42
N SER A 19 -43.57 -9.89 -24.00
CA SER A 19 -42.42 -9.03 -24.29
C SER A 19 -41.30 -9.44 -23.33
N LEU A 20 -40.37 -10.24 -23.84
CA LEU A 20 -39.14 -10.61 -23.15
C LEU A 20 -38.19 -9.41 -23.23
N LEU A 21 -38.15 -8.57 -22.18
CA LEU A 21 -37.07 -7.61 -22.01
C LEU A 21 -35.79 -8.39 -21.70
N VAL A 22 -34.95 -8.59 -22.71
CA VAL A 22 -33.59 -9.09 -22.54
C VAL A 22 -32.73 -7.91 -22.08
N LEU A 23 -32.49 -7.81 -20.76
CA LEU A 23 -31.44 -6.97 -20.19
C LEU A 23 -30.10 -7.63 -20.52
N LEU A 24 -29.46 -7.19 -21.61
CA LEU A 24 -28.05 -7.49 -21.87
C LEU A 24 -27.22 -6.78 -20.79
N TRP A 25 -26.88 -7.50 -19.72
CA TRP A 25 -25.75 -7.12 -18.86
C TRP A 25 -24.49 -7.26 -19.72
N MET A 26 -24.01 -6.15 -20.28
CA MET A 26 -22.63 -6.09 -20.73
C MET A 26 -21.76 -6.20 -19.48
N ALA A 27 -21.33 -7.42 -19.17
CA ALA A 27 -20.20 -7.62 -18.27
C ALA A 27 -19.00 -6.95 -18.96
N THR A 28 -18.68 -5.73 -18.56
CA THR A 28 -17.40 -5.12 -18.91
C THR A 28 -16.34 -6.02 -18.30
N SER A 29 -15.71 -6.84 -19.12
CA SER A 29 -14.48 -7.53 -18.71
C SER A 29 -13.50 -6.43 -18.30
N ALA A 30 -13.26 -6.29 -17.00
CA ALA A 30 -12.17 -5.47 -16.49
C ALA A 30 -10.89 -6.10 -17.06
N SER A 31 -10.37 -5.53 -18.14
CA SER A 31 -9.11 -5.95 -18.72
C SER A 31 -8.02 -5.23 -17.93
N ALA A 32 -7.31 -5.96 -17.07
CA ALA A 32 -6.05 -5.51 -16.50
C ALA A 32 -5.13 -5.00 -17.62
N GLY A 33 -4.77 -3.73 -17.56
CA GLY A 33 -3.86 -3.07 -18.48
C GLY A 33 -2.43 -3.06 -17.96
N THR A 34 -1.49 -2.73 -18.84
CA THR A 34 -0.12 -2.37 -18.44
C THR A 34 0.14 -0.92 -18.75
N LEU A 35 0.36 -0.12 -17.71
CA LEU A 35 0.72 1.29 -17.81
C LEU A 35 2.23 1.44 -17.61
N ARG A 36 2.81 2.49 -18.20
CA ARG A 36 4.24 2.77 -18.11
C ARG A 36 4.48 4.18 -17.62
N VAL A 37 5.32 4.32 -16.59
CA VAL A 37 5.68 5.60 -15.97
C VAL A 37 7.17 5.86 -16.17
N GLY A 38 7.53 7.06 -16.58
CA GLY A 38 8.92 7.45 -16.79
C GLY A 38 9.04 8.80 -17.48
N PRO A 39 10.21 9.47 -17.41
CA PRO A 39 10.42 10.78 -18.03
C PRO A 39 10.06 10.83 -19.52
N ASP A 40 10.29 9.72 -20.22
CA ASP A 40 10.04 9.54 -21.67
C ASP A 40 8.75 8.74 -21.97
N ARG A 41 7.91 8.48 -20.97
CA ARG A 41 6.64 7.77 -21.12
C ARG A 41 5.47 8.75 -21.21
N ASN A 42 4.31 8.21 -21.60
CA ASN A 42 3.07 8.98 -21.64
C ASN A 42 2.66 9.47 -20.24
N TYR A 43 2.87 8.64 -19.21
CA TYR A 43 2.75 9.06 -17.82
C TYR A 43 4.15 9.38 -17.32
N LYS A 44 4.40 10.66 -17.03
CA LYS A 44 5.70 11.11 -16.53
C LYS A 44 5.85 10.94 -15.03
N ARG A 45 4.71 10.88 -14.34
CA ARG A 45 4.61 10.93 -12.90
C ARG A 45 3.71 9.82 -12.34
N PHE A 46 4.01 9.36 -11.13
CA PHE A 46 3.16 8.51 -10.32
C PHE A 46 1.79 9.14 -10.10
N SER A 47 1.76 10.43 -9.76
CA SER A 47 0.51 11.20 -9.58
C SER A 47 -0.35 11.25 -10.85
N ASP A 48 0.25 11.19 -12.04
CA ASP A 48 -0.48 11.13 -13.31
C ASP A 48 -1.11 9.74 -13.52
N VAL A 49 -0.30 8.69 -13.38
CA VAL A 49 -0.80 7.32 -13.60
C VAL A 49 -1.81 6.89 -12.53
N ALA A 50 -1.69 7.39 -11.31
CA ALA A 50 -2.63 7.11 -10.22
C ALA A 50 -4.06 7.56 -10.55
N ARG A 51 -4.21 8.62 -11.36
CA ARG A 51 -5.51 9.10 -11.84
C ARG A 51 -6.06 8.29 -13.02
N ALA A 52 -5.19 7.56 -13.73
CA ALA A 52 -5.55 6.84 -14.95
C ALA A 52 -5.67 5.32 -14.75
N ALA A 53 -5.04 4.78 -13.71
CA ALA A 53 -5.05 3.35 -13.40
C ALA A 53 -6.42 2.87 -12.96
N HIS A 54 -6.73 1.63 -13.33
CA HIS A 54 -7.91 0.89 -12.93
C HIS A 54 -7.53 -0.32 -12.08
N ASP A 55 -8.54 -0.95 -11.49
CA ASP A 55 -8.37 -2.19 -10.74
C ASP A 55 -7.75 -3.29 -11.61
N GLY A 56 -6.78 -4.01 -11.06
CA GLY A 56 -6.06 -5.10 -11.75
C GLY A 56 -4.88 -4.65 -12.62
N ASP A 57 -4.64 -3.35 -12.78
CA ASP A 57 -3.55 -2.86 -13.63
C ASP A 57 -2.15 -3.21 -13.10
N ILE A 58 -1.21 -3.29 -14.03
CA ILE A 58 0.22 -3.33 -13.73
C ILE A 58 0.86 -2.02 -14.20
N ILE A 59 1.51 -1.32 -13.30
CA ILE A 59 2.26 -0.09 -13.57
C ILE A 59 3.74 -0.43 -13.58
N LEU A 60 4.34 -0.41 -14.78
CA LEU A 60 5.78 -0.55 -14.95
C LEU A 60 6.45 0.81 -14.88
N VAL A 61 7.45 0.94 -14.04
CA VAL A 61 8.14 2.20 -13.77
C VAL A 61 9.56 2.12 -14.31
N ASP A 62 9.97 3.12 -15.08
CA ASP A 62 11.37 3.27 -15.47
C ASP A 62 12.20 3.70 -14.25
N ALA A 63 13.46 3.30 -14.21
CA ALA A 63 14.36 3.77 -13.16
C ALA A 63 14.61 5.28 -13.31
N GLY A 64 14.71 6.00 -12.21
CA GLY A 64 14.91 7.45 -12.24
C GLY A 64 14.47 8.15 -10.97
N ASP A 65 14.62 9.47 -10.96
CA ASP A 65 14.21 10.35 -9.86
C ASP A 65 12.87 11.00 -10.16
N TYR A 66 11.98 10.97 -9.17
CA TYR A 66 10.60 11.47 -9.24
C TYR A 66 10.37 12.48 -8.09
N PRO A 67 10.97 13.69 -8.18
CA PRO A 67 10.92 14.69 -7.12
C PRO A 67 9.49 15.22 -6.91
N GLY A 68 9.06 15.22 -5.65
CA GLY A 68 7.74 15.67 -5.21
C GLY A 68 6.57 14.84 -5.76
N ASP A 69 6.83 13.67 -6.33
CA ASP A 69 5.81 12.89 -7.05
C ASP A 69 5.08 11.88 -6.16
N VAL A 70 4.32 12.46 -5.24
CA VAL A 70 3.52 11.75 -4.25
C VAL A 70 2.18 11.28 -4.87
N ALA A 71 1.63 10.15 -4.42
CA ALA A 71 0.46 9.54 -5.06
C ALA A 71 -0.45 8.78 -4.08
N LYS A 72 -1.76 8.84 -4.35
CA LYS A 72 -2.79 8.06 -3.65
C LYS A 72 -3.21 6.89 -4.53
N TRP A 73 -3.25 5.68 -3.97
CA TRP A 73 -3.61 4.46 -4.68
C TRP A 73 -4.91 3.89 -4.11
N THR A 74 -6.00 4.09 -4.84
CA THR A 74 -7.33 3.57 -4.47
C THR A 74 -7.72 2.33 -5.28
N GLN A 75 -6.95 2.00 -6.33
CA GLN A 75 -7.22 0.87 -7.21
C GLN A 75 -6.97 -0.46 -6.49
N ASN A 76 -7.87 -1.40 -6.71
CA ASN A 76 -7.74 -2.76 -6.20
C ASN A 76 -6.85 -3.62 -7.10
N ASP A 77 -6.23 -4.65 -6.54
CA ASP A 77 -5.48 -5.67 -7.26
C ASP A 77 -4.36 -5.06 -8.14
N LEU A 78 -3.73 -3.98 -7.65
CA LEU A 78 -2.75 -3.15 -8.36
C LEU A 78 -1.32 -3.59 -8.07
N VAL A 79 -0.50 -3.68 -9.11
CA VAL A 79 0.96 -3.89 -8.99
C VAL A 79 1.71 -2.69 -9.56
N ILE A 80 2.63 -2.13 -8.79
CA ILE A 80 3.56 -1.08 -9.22
C ILE A 80 4.98 -1.61 -9.08
N TRP A 81 5.72 -1.64 -10.17
CA TRP A 81 7.02 -2.30 -10.20
C TRP A 81 8.02 -1.57 -11.10
N ALA A 82 9.22 -1.34 -10.57
CA ALA A 82 10.36 -0.85 -11.35
C ALA A 82 11.32 -2.00 -11.73
N PRO A 83 11.15 -2.68 -12.88
CA PRO A 83 11.91 -3.89 -13.21
C PRO A 83 13.38 -3.65 -13.56
N ASN A 84 13.72 -2.48 -14.11
CA ASN A 84 15.02 -2.21 -14.74
C ASN A 84 15.88 -1.23 -13.94
N GLY A 85 15.72 -1.23 -12.63
CA GLY A 85 16.37 -0.30 -11.71
C GLY A 85 15.37 0.42 -10.83
N ARG A 86 15.87 1.05 -9.77
CA ARG A 86 15.06 1.63 -8.70
C ARG A 86 14.45 2.97 -9.13
N ALA A 87 13.15 3.13 -8.95
CA ALA A 87 12.48 4.42 -9.04
C ALA A 87 12.55 5.11 -7.68
N ARG A 88 13.04 6.36 -7.64
CA ARG A 88 13.33 7.10 -6.42
C ARG A 88 12.42 8.29 -6.25
N ILE A 89 11.60 8.26 -5.21
CA ILE A 89 10.68 9.33 -4.88
C ILE A 89 11.25 10.07 -3.67
N ARG A 90 11.61 11.34 -3.90
CA ARG A 90 11.94 12.28 -2.83
C ARG A 90 10.73 13.15 -2.60
N ALA A 91 10.27 13.22 -1.34
CA ALA A 91 9.05 13.96 -1.01
C ALA A 91 9.18 15.45 -1.38
N ASP A 92 10.35 16.07 -1.22
CA ASP A 92 10.61 17.49 -1.51
C ASP A 92 9.53 18.44 -0.95
N GLY A 93 9.07 18.15 0.26
CA GLY A 93 8.01 18.90 0.95
C GLY A 93 6.58 18.53 0.54
N ALA A 94 6.40 17.69 -0.48
CA ALA A 94 5.10 17.17 -0.89
C ALA A 94 4.68 15.98 -0.03
N SER A 95 3.36 15.86 0.16
CA SER A 95 2.72 14.69 0.77
C SER A 95 1.29 14.55 0.25
N VAL A 96 0.78 13.33 0.25
CA VAL A 96 -0.64 13.06 0.02
C VAL A 96 -1.37 13.22 1.35
N GLU A 97 -2.40 14.07 1.36
CA GLU A 97 -3.30 14.28 2.51
C GLU A 97 -2.60 14.72 3.80
N GLY A 98 -1.37 15.25 3.73
CA GLY A 98 -0.57 15.54 4.92
C GLY A 98 -0.09 14.29 5.65
N LYS A 99 -0.04 13.12 4.99
CA LYS A 99 0.25 11.81 5.62
C LYS A 99 1.54 11.17 5.16
N ALA A 100 1.79 11.08 3.84
CA ALA A 100 2.86 10.25 3.30
C ALA A 100 3.26 10.61 1.87
N ILE A 101 4.36 10.03 1.39
CA ILE A 101 4.69 10.02 -0.05
C ILE A 101 3.60 9.24 -0.78
N TRP A 102 3.33 8.00 -0.38
CA TRP A 102 2.19 7.22 -0.90
C TRP A 102 1.16 6.90 0.18
N VAL A 103 -0.12 7.07 -0.15
CA VAL A 103 -1.26 6.60 0.65
C VAL A 103 -1.96 5.49 -0.13
N VAL A 104 -2.09 4.30 0.47
CA VAL A 104 -2.68 3.12 -0.16
C VAL A 104 -3.99 2.77 0.54
N GLU A 105 -5.08 2.81 -0.22
CA GLU A 105 -6.44 2.44 0.25
C GLU A 105 -7.01 1.24 -0.53
N GLY A 106 -6.53 1.03 -1.76
CA GLY A 106 -6.95 -0.08 -2.61
C GLY A 106 -6.63 -1.45 -1.99
N ARG A 107 -7.51 -2.42 -2.23
CA ARG A 107 -7.32 -3.80 -1.77
C ARG A 107 -6.24 -4.49 -2.60
N ASN A 108 -5.44 -5.37 -2.01
CA ASN A 108 -4.46 -6.21 -2.75
C ASN A 108 -3.46 -5.37 -3.56
N PHE A 109 -2.63 -4.61 -2.86
CA PHE A 109 -1.66 -3.70 -3.46
C PHE A 109 -0.25 -4.30 -3.39
N THR A 110 0.56 -4.09 -4.44
CA THR A 110 1.99 -4.38 -4.43
C THR A 110 2.80 -3.19 -4.93
N ALA A 111 3.79 -2.76 -4.15
CA ALA A 111 4.87 -1.91 -4.61
C ALA A 111 6.18 -2.69 -4.60
N GLU A 112 6.93 -2.64 -5.71
CA GLU A 112 8.19 -3.35 -5.85
C GLU A 112 9.32 -2.49 -6.44
N ASN A 113 10.47 -2.54 -5.78
CA ASN A 113 11.71 -1.86 -6.19
C ASN A 113 11.60 -0.32 -6.27
N ILE A 114 10.87 0.27 -5.32
CA ILE A 114 10.69 1.73 -5.19
C ILE A 114 11.47 2.24 -3.97
N GLU A 115 12.01 3.45 -4.07
CA GLU A 115 12.67 4.17 -2.97
C GLU A 115 11.84 5.37 -2.53
N PHE A 116 11.69 5.52 -1.22
CA PHE A 116 10.87 6.53 -0.56
C PHE A 116 11.72 7.29 0.44
N SER A 117 11.85 8.61 0.25
CA SER A 117 12.65 9.43 1.16
C SER A 117 12.14 10.84 1.38
N GLY A 118 12.47 11.38 2.55
CA GLY A 118 12.25 12.79 2.88
C GLY A 118 10.83 13.16 3.29
N ALA A 119 9.94 12.19 3.56
CA ALA A 119 8.58 12.49 4.00
C ALA A 119 8.59 13.22 5.36
N ARG A 120 8.02 14.42 5.37
CA ARG A 120 7.85 15.27 6.56
C ARG A 120 6.50 15.95 6.50
N VAL A 121 5.70 15.84 7.56
CA VAL A 121 4.34 16.40 7.62
C VAL A 121 4.11 17.14 8.94
N PRO A 122 3.13 18.07 9.01
CA PRO A 122 2.89 18.85 10.24
C PRO A 122 2.59 18.02 11.49
N ASP A 123 2.00 16.83 11.31
CA ASP A 123 1.66 15.91 12.40
C ASP A 123 2.84 15.03 12.83
N HIS A 124 4.05 15.28 12.31
CA HIS A 124 5.29 14.58 12.67
C HIS A 124 5.22 13.05 12.51
N ASN A 125 4.46 12.56 11.53
CA ASN A 125 4.31 11.14 11.26
C ASN A 125 4.33 10.81 9.75
N GLY A 126 5.01 11.66 8.98
CA GLY A 126 5.12 11.60 7.53
C GLY A 126 5.77 10.31 7.09
N ALA A 127 5.00 9.44 6.44
CA ALA A 127 5.49 8.11 6.05
C ALA A 127 6.01 8.06 4.62
N GLY A 128 6.96 7.16 4.35
CA GLY A 128 7.25 6.75 2.98
C GLY A 128 6.00 6.12 2.34
N VAL A 129 5.38 5.17 3.05
CA VAL A 129 4.07 4.61 2.68
C VAL A 129 3.14 4.60 3.89
N ARG A 130 1.95 5.19 3.72
CA ARG A 130 0.82 5.06 4.64
C ARG A 130 -0.16 4.03 4.09
N LEU A 131 -0.47 3.02 4.90
CA LEU A 131 -1.46 1.98 4.56
C LEU A 131 -2.79 2.24 5.29
N ASP A 132 -3.88 2.23 4.54
CA ASP A 132 -5.28 2.08 5.00
C ASP A 132 -5.98 1.13 4.01
N ALA A 133 -5.33 -0.01 3.76
CA ALA A 133 -5.74 -0.93 2.73
C ALA A 133 -6.68 -2.00 3.28
N ARG A 134 -7.34 -2.72 2.39
CA ARG A 134 -7.99 -4.01 2.69
C ARG A 134 -7.22 -5.13 1.99
N GLY A 135 -7.45 -6.38 2.34
CA GLY A 135 -6.72 -7.51 1.77
C GLY A 135 -5.22 -7.43 2.06
N THR A 136 -4.40 -7.78 1.07
CA THR A 136 -2.94 -7.83 1.24
C THR A 136 -2.25 -6.57 0.73
N ALA A 137 -1.46 -5.90 1.55
CA ALA A 137 -0.52 -4.86 1.13
C ALA A 137 0.90 -5.42 1.14
N THR A 138 1.55 -5.45 -0.03
CA THR A 138 2.91 -5.97 -0.20
C THR A 138 3.89 -4.87 -0.58
N LEU A 139 4.95 -4.72 0.21
CA LEU A 139 6.10 -3.89 -0.09
C LEU A 139 7.30 -4.80 -0.29
N ARG A 140 7.82 -4.87 -1.53
CA ARG A 140 8.89 -5.80 -1.92
C ARG A 140 10.11 -5.06 -2.43
N ASN A 141 11.30 -5.41 -1.95
CA ASN A 141 12.58 -4.86 -2.44
C ASN A 141 12.63 -3.31 -2.43
N CYS A 142 11.80 -2.67 -1.58
CA CYS A 142 11.71 -1.22 -1.46
C CYS A 142 12.79 -0.68 -0.51
N TYR A 143 13.09 0.61 -0.63
CA TYR A 143 14.04 1.29 0.24
C TYR A 143 13.40 2.52 0.88
N PHE A 144 13.39 2.57 2.21
CA PHE A 144 12.79 3.66 2.98
C PHE A 144 13.85 4.32 3.83
N HIS A 145 14.10 5.61 3.61
CA HIS A 145 15.09 6.32 4.42
C HIS A 145 14.80 7.81 4.59
N HIS A 146 15.22 8.35 5.73
CA HIS A 146 15.09 9.79 6.04
C HIS A 146 13.65 10.33 5.91
N ASN A 147 12.66 9.47 6.11
CA ASN A 147 11.27 9.87 6.33
C ASN A 147 11.04 10.03 7.84
N GLU A 148 10.00 10.72 8.29
CA GLU A 148 9.60 10.67 9.70
C GLU A 148 9.18 9.23 10.10
N MET A 149 8.52 8.51 9.21
CA MET A 149 8.18 7.09 9.33
C MET A 149 8.57 6.34 8.05
N GLY A 150 9.12 5.13 8.15
CA GLY A 150 9.33 4.32 6.94
C GLY A 150 8.00 3.85 6.34
N VAL A 151 7.31 2.99 7.09
CA VAL A 151 5.95 2.52 6.79
C VAL A 151 5.06 2.68 8.02
N LEU A 152 3.84 3.18 7.81
CA LEU A 152 2.86 3.38 8.86
C LEU A 152 1.47 2.93 8.40
N GLY A 153 0.75 2.09 9.13
CA GLY A 153 -0.63 1.73 8.76
C GLY A 153 -0.99 0.26 8.83
N ASP A 154 -2.12 -0.08 8.21
CA ASP A 154 -2.66 -1.44 8.24
C ASP A 154 -3.27 -1.94 6.93
N ALA A 155 -3.45 -3.26 6.93
CA ALA A 155 -4.18 -4.05 5.97
C ALA A 155 -4.65 -5.35 6.65
N ASP A 156 -5.50 -6.16 5.99
CA ASP A 156 -5.84 -7.50 6.50
C ASP A 156 -4.59 -8.39 6.60
N GLN A 157 -3.66 -8.21 5.64
CA GLN A 157 -2.31 -8.74 5.69
C GLN A 157 -1.28 -7.70 5.21
N VAL A 158 -0.29 -7.40 6.04
CA VAL A 158 0.88 -6.59 5.64
C VAL A 158 2.05 -7.53 5.36
N VAL A 159 2.65 -7.42 4.18
CA VAL A 159 3.85 -8.16 3.78
C VAL A 159 4.96 -7.17 3.43
N ILE A 160 6.05 -7.18 4.19
CA ILE A 160 7.26 -6.41 3.92
C ILE A 160 8.39 -7.40 3.69
N GLU A 161 8.94 -7.44 2.47
CA GLU A 161 9.95 -8.44 2.12
C GLU A 161 11.10 -7.91 1.27
N GLY A 162 12.33 -8.28 1.61
CA GLY A 162 13.52 -7.85 0.87
C GLY A 162 13.77 -6.34 0.94
N CYS A 163 13.09 -5.62 1.84
CA CYS A 163 13.17 -4.17 1.95
C CYS A 163 14.36 -3.73 2.80
N VAL A 164 14.79 -2.49 2.57
CA VAL A 164 15.76 -1.79 3.42
C VAL A 164 15.07 -0.60 4.09
N PHE A 165 15.30 -0.43 5.39
CA PHE A 165 14.84 0.70 6.18
C PHE A 165 16.02 1.31 6.90
N ASP A 166 16.31 2.58 6.66
CA ASP A 166 17.50 3.26 7.17
C ASP A 166 17.20 4.68 7.65
N ARG A 167 17.48 4.98 8.93
CA ARG A 167 17.36 6.34 9.48
C ARG A 167 16.03 7.01 9.15
N ASN A 168 14.92 6.28 9.31
CA ASN A 168 13.62 6.94 9.41
C ASN A 168 13.44 7.43 10.86
N ALA A 169 12.84 8.61 11.00
CA ALA A 169 12.79 9.56 12.10
C ALA A 169 13.46 10.89 11.70
N PRO A 170 12.94 12.05 12.12
CA PRO A 170 13.55 13.33 11.82
C PRO A 170 14.90 13.45 12.55
N THR A 171 15.91 13.96 11.86
CA THR A 171 17.22 14.32 12.45
C THR A 171 17.15 15.56 13.35
N GLU A 172 16.01 16.23 13.39
CA GLU A 172 15.75 17.50 14.09
C GLU A 172 14.48 17.31 14.92
N ASN A 173 14.45 17.82 16.16
CA ASN A 173 13.35 17.64 17.13
C ASN A 173 13.13 16.20 17.62
N LEU A 174 14.20 15.56 18.10
CA LEU A 174 14.19 14.22 18.73
C LEU A 174 13.41 14.13 20.07
N GLY A 175 12.66 15.16 20.46
CA GLY A 175 11.91 15.19 21.73
C GLY A 175 10.65 14.31 21.73
N GLU A 176 10.34 13.67 20.61
CA GLU A 176 9.11 12.91 20.38
C GLU A 176 9.45 11.44 20.05
N SER A 177 8.89 10.50 20.82
CA SER A 177 9.30 9.08 20.82
C SER A 177 8.41 8.17 19.97
N TYR A 178 7.71 8.71 18.96
CA TYR A 178 6.72 7.95 18.18
C TYR A 178 7.15 7.62 16.75
N TYR A 179 8.38 7.96 16.34
CA TYR A 179 8.91 7.62 15.03
C TYR A 179 9.36 6.16 14.94
N HIS A 180 9.20 5.55 13.76
CA HIS A 180 9.55 4.15 13.55
C HIS A 180 10.03 3.89 12.12
N ASN A 181 10.98 2.97 11.97
CA ASN A 181 11.31 2.41 10.65
C ASN A 181 10.08 1.67 10.09
N ILE A 182 9.47 0.79 10.90
CA ILE A 182 8.23 0.09 10.55
C ILE A 182 7.25 0.21 11.71
N TYR A 183 6.05 0.75 11.46
CA TYR A 183 4.94 0.71 12.41
C TYR A 183 3.64 0.26 11.74
N VAL A 184 3.30 -1.01 11.89
CA VAL A 184 2.15 -1.62 11.19
C VAL A 184 1.23 -2.40 12.12
N TRP A 185 -0.01 -2.63 11.68
CA TRP A 185 -0.96 -3.46 12.40
C TRP A 185 -1.90 -4.20 11.44
N GLY A 186 -2.75 -5.07 12.00
CA GLY A 186 -3.72 -5.87 11.25
C GLY A 186 -3.80 -7.33 11.73
N PRO A 187 -4.69 -8.15 11.14
CA PRO A 187 -4.78 -9.57 11.46
C PRO A 187 -3.48 -10.36 11.26
N SER A 188 -2.71 -10.04 10.22
CA SER A 188 -1.46 -10.73 9.87
C SER A 188 -0.38 -9.75 9.42
N VAL A 189 0.78 -9.78 10.06
CA VAL A 189 1.96 -9.00 9.68
C VAL A 189 3.12 -9.93 9.40
N VAL A 190 3.72 -9.82 8.22
CA VAL A 190 4.89 -10.60 7.80
C VAL A 190 6.01 -9.64 7.39
N ILE A 191 7.11 -9.69 8.13
CA ILE A 191 8.33 -8.91 7.84
C ILE A 191 9.47 -9.92 7.66
N ARG A 192 10.00 -10.03 6.44
CA ARG A 192 11.02 -11.05 6.15
C ARG A 192 12.13 -10.61 5.23
N ASN A 193 13.32 -11.19 5.41
CA ASN A 193 14.49 -10.95 4.56
C ASN A 193 14.82 -9.45 4.41
N CYS A 194 14.51 -8.62 5.41
CA CYS A 194 14.75 -7.19 5.39
C CYS A 194 16.05 -6.82 6.11
N LEU A 195 16.63 -5.69 5.71
CA LEU A 195 17.59 -4.94 6.53
C LEU A 195 16.85 -3.76 7.17
N VAL A 196 16.71 -3.77 8.48
CA VAL A 196 16.07 -2.69 9.23
C VAL A 196 17.14 -2.13 10.17
N HIS A 197 17.65 -0.94 9.89
CA HIS A 197 18.76 -0.42 10.67
C HIS A 197 18.67 1.06 10.99
N ARG A 198 19.38 1.43 12.06
CA ARG A 198 19.66 2.81 12.45
C ARG A 198 18.39 3.66 12.57
N ALA A 199 17.37 3.16 13.28
CA ALA A 199 16.30 4.04 13.73
C ALA A 199 16.92 5.20 14.55
N ALA A 200 16.49 6.44 14.32
CA ALA A 200 17.10 7.60 15.01
C ALA A 200 16.45 7.90 16.37
N VAL A 201 15.18 7.52 16.55
CA VAL A 201 14.42 7.52 17.81
C VAL A 201 13.29 6.50 17.64
N GLY A 202 12.69 6.05 18.74
CA GLY A 202 11.61 5.06 18.67
C GLY A 202 12.13 3.69 18.22
N HIS A 203 11.44 2.97 17.35
CA HIS A 203 11.70 1.51 17.16
C HIS A 203 12.08 1.15 15.73
N ASN A 204 12.94 0.14 15.57
CA ASN A 204 13.18 -0.47 14.26
C ASN A 204 11.90 -1.14 13.73
N ILE A 205 11.25 -1.97 14.55
CA ILE A 205 9.98 -2.59 14.22
C ILE A 205 9.01 -2.40 15.38
N LYS A 206 7.86 -1.80 15.10
CA LYS A 206 6.68 -1.80 15.96
C LYS A 206 5.53 -2.48 15.24
N THR A 207 4.91 -3.47 15.87
CA THR A 207 3.71 -4.09 15.31
C THR A 207 2.63 -4.29 16.36
N ARG A 208 1.39 -3.95 15.97
CA ARG A 208 0.17 -4.29 16.74
C ARG A 208 -0.64 -5.39 16.05
N GLY A 209 0.01 -6.20 15.22
CA GLY A 209 -0.65 -7.28 14.52
C GLY A 209 -1.13 -8.40 15.45
N THR A 210 -2.27 -9.01 15.15
CA THR A 210 -2.80 -10.16 15.92
C THR A 210 -1.91 -11.38 15.77
N THR A 211 -1.36 -11.59 14.58
CA THR A 211 -0.30 -12.58 14.31
C THR A 211 0.86 -11.92 13.57
N ASN A 212 2.06 -12.07 14.10
CA ASN A 212 3.29 -11.45 13.58
C ASN A 212 4.31 -12.52 13.21
N TYR A 213 4.86 -12.41 12.01
CA TYR A 213 5.98 -13.23 11.54
C TYR A 213 7.15 -12.31 11.21
N ILE A 214 8.14 -12.27 12.08
CA ILE A 214 9.37 -11.50 11.91
C ILE A 214 10.47 -12.52 11.62
N LEU A 215 10.81 -12.69 10.34
CA LEU A 215 11.56 -13.85 9.85
C LEU A 215 12.83 -13.47 9.07
N TYR A 216 13.98 -14.00 9.46
CA TYR A 216 15.21 -13.91 8.66
C TYR A 216 15.65 -12.48 8.29
N ASN A 217 15.41 -11.52 9.18
CA ASN A 217 15.82 -10.13 9.01
C ASN A 217 17.18 -9.87 9.66
N LYS A 218 17.89 -8.86 9.19
CA LYS A 218 18.94 -8.18 9.97
C LYS A 218 18.34 -6.90 10.55
N ILE A 219 18.30 -6.82 11.87
CA ILE A 219 17.78 -5.68 12.63
C ILE A 219 18.93 -5.15 13.48
N ALA A 220 19.47 -3.99 13.14
CA ALA A 220 20.70 -3.52 13.77
C ALA A 220 20.71 -1.99 13.93
N ASP A 221 21.00 -1.49 15.12
CA ASP A 221 21.24 -0.05 15.28
C ASP A 221 22.64 0.36 14.79
N GLU A 222 23.59 -0.57 14.67
CA GLU A 222 24.98 -0.29 14.30
C GLU A 222 25.62 0.71 15.30
N GLU A 223 26.72 1.36 14.92
CA GLU A 223 27.49 2.22 15.84
C GLU A 223 26.74 3.49 16.26
N ASP A 224 25.85 4.00 15.41
CA ASP A 224 25.24 5.33 15.56
C ASP A 224 23.70 5.36 15.52
N GLY A 225 23.05 4.19 15.45
CA GLY A 225 21.61 4.09 15.63
C GLY A 225 21.22 4.38 17.08
N THR A 226 20.13 5.12 17.22
CA THR A 226 19.66 5.73 18.47
C THR A 226 18.25 5.26 18.84
N GLY A 227 17.77 4.21 18.18
CA GLY A 227 16.48 3.58 18.46
C GLY A 227 16.42 2.95 19.85
N SER A 228 15.22 2.89 20.41
CA SER A 228 14.90 2.23 21.68
C SER A 228 14.84 0.71 21.52
N TYR A 229 13.77 0.19 20.90
CA TYR A 229 13.56 -1.24 20.74
C TYR A 229 13.84 -1.69 19.30
N ALA A 230 14.59 -2.78 19.16
CA ALA A 230 14.70 -3.49 17.89
C ALA A 230 13.34 -4.00 17.40
N ILE A 231 12.54 -4.56 18.32
CA ILE A 231 11.18 -5.09 18.07
C ILE A 231 10.29 -4.75 19.27
N ASP A 232 9.17 -4.08 19.02
CA ASP A 232 8.10 -3.78 19.98
C ASP A 232 6.76 -4.38 19.51
N VAL A 233 6.10 -5.15 20.38
CA VAL A 233 4.80 -5.80 20.13
C VAL A 233 3.85 -5.51 21.30
N PRO A 234 3.32 -4.29 21.40
CA PRO A 234 2.68 -3.82 22.63
C PRO A 234 1.31 -4.47 22.90
N ASP A 235 0.65 -5.00 21.86
CA ASP A 235 -0.71 -5.54 21.97
C ASP A 235 -0.73 -7.07 22.19
N CYS A 236 0.43 -7.66 22.53
CA CYS A 236 0.56 -9.09 22.87
C CYS A 236 0.06 -10.07 21.78
N GLY A 237 0.11 -9.67 20.50
CA GLY A 237 -0.23 -10.53 19.37
C GLY A 237 0.66 -11.77 19.29
N ARG A 238 0.15 -12.87 18.74
CA ARG A 238 0.90 -14.12 18.57
C ARG A 238 2.09 -13.86 17.65
N THR A 239 3.31 -13.98 18.19
CA THR A 239 4.50 -13.50 17.48
C THR A 239 5.54 -14.61 17.32
N TYR A 240 6.02 -14.76 16.09
CA TYR A 240 7.10 -15.65 15.70
C TYR A 240 8.30 -14.81 15.28
N ILE A 241 9.39 -14.88 16.05
CA ILE A 241 10.67 -14.23 15.77
C ILE A 241 11.69 -15.32 15.46
N ILE A 242 11.94 -15.57 14.18
CA ILE A 242 12.71 -16.75 13.74
C ILE A 242 13.82 -16.34 12.78
N GLY A 243 15.04 -16.80 13.07
CA GLY A 243 16.18 -16.67 12.16
C GLY A 243 16.69 -15.23 11.94
N ASN A 244 16.29 -14.27 12.78
CA ASN A 244 16.77 -12.89 12.69
C ASN A 244 18.14 -12.73 13.35
N VAL A 245 18.92 -11.78 12.84
CA VAL A 245 20.05 -11.19 13.56
C VAL A 245 19.56 -9.89 14.18
N ILE A 246 19.70 -9.75 15.50
CA ILE A 246 19.24 -8.58 16.25
C ILE A 246 20.44 -8.01 17.01
N GLU A 247 20.73 -6.74 16.76
CA GLU A 247 21.80 -5.99 17.39
C GLU A 247 21.23 -4.67 17.93
N GLN A 248 21.45 -4.41 19.21
CA GLN A 248 21.19 -3.12 19.83
C GLN A 248 22.51 -2.35 19.91
N GLY A 249 22.48 -1.10 19.49
CA GLY A 249 23.66 -0.25 19.33
C GLY A 249 24.08 0.40 20.64
N PRO A 250 25.31 0.96 20.72
CA PRO A 250 25.79 1.63 21.93
C PRO A 250 25.09 2.96 22.21
N MET A 251 24.37 3.52 21.23
CA MET A 251 23.67 4.80 21.32
C MET A 251 22.15 4.66 21.52
N SER A 252 21.63 3.44 21.67
CA SER A 252 20.21 3.19 21.90
C SER A 252 19.70 3.83 23.21
N GLU A 253 18.45 4.30 23.20
CA GLU A 253 17.77 4.96 24.34
C GLU A 253 17.13 4.01 25.37
#